data_AF-A0A482M1B6-F1
#
_entry.id   AF-A0A482M1B6-F1
#
_cell.length_a   1.000
_cell.length_b   1.000
_cell.length_c   1.000
_cell.angle_alpha   90.00
_cell.angle_beta   90.00
_cell.angle_gamma   90.00
#
_symmetry.space_group_name_H-M   'P 1'
#
loop_
_entity.id
_entity.type
_entity.pdbx_description
1 polymer ?
#
loop_
_entity_poly.entity_id
_entity_poly.type
_entity_poly.pdbx_seq_one_letter_code
_entity_poly.pdbx_strand_id
1 'polypeptide(L)'
;MTYTRNQHMLSQWVLRNFRSDDTALHPKSKQRVWAHVVVPAAEGQNDIKDIPLPISSVAVCKDCFRLTDGATGELFDIEHELSVYENSISVLVRELVQEHQFARLGNCDAEDFPVEELAGFAILQMILNLNNPQSRFPHKESMFETLIKPVVDNINEHVSSILSLTTTYPSLTEQLIYQKLIRVAVSSSCTDDKARAIFILYSILALQKKQTPLGTAAYLRDEIFSGIYAIDVFHTGHDFNSMEPRPVFTVSANIFCVFPDDKIIYLPLSHNIALRFNQVSGKGFYQNPTIRVFSPVPLSLNCSESERLEVYKCSYDFIDQVMSTIDSYNNGFSNIIYSSWQLCDVENYLKLQDEQPDTYYLPERPVRWTTKS
;
A
#
# COMPACT_ATOMS: atom_id res chain seq x y z
N MET A 1 35.36 -11.70 -9.01
CA MET A 1 34.23 -12.62 -8.73
C MET A 1 33.33 -12.64 -9.95
N THR A 2 33.13 -13.81 -10.52
CA THR A 2 32.40 -14.04 -11.77
C THR A 2 30.90 -14.05 -11.46
N TYR A 3 30.17 -13.09 -12.00
CA TYR A 3 28.71 -12.98 -11.89
C TYR A 3 28.06 -14.20 -12.56
N THR A 4 27.52 -15.12 -11.76
CA THR A 4 26.80 -16.28 -12.25
C THR A 4 25.35 -15.93 -12.61
N ARG A 5 25.10 -16.12 -13.89
CA ARG A 5 23.87 -16.01 -14.67
C ARG A 5 22.78 -16.95 -14.11
N ASN A 6 22.13 -16.53 -13.02
CA ASN A 6 20.83 -17.02 -12.54
C ASN A 6 19.96 -15.84 -12.05
N GLN A 7 19.99 -14.72 -12.81
CA GLN A 7 18.82 -13.85 -12.90
C GLN A 7 17.71 -14.67 -13.58
N HIS A 8 17.05 -15.55 -12.83
CA HIS A 8 15.73 -16.00 -13.25
C HIS A 8 14.86 -14.75 -13.28
N MET A 9 14.31 -14.46 -14.45
CA MET A 9 13.29 -13.47 -14.74
C MET A 9 12.22 -13.53 -13.64
N LEU A 10 12.38 -12.71 -12.62
CA LEU A 10 11.42 -12.57 -11.54
C LEU A 10 10.28 -11.74 -12.10
N SER A 11 9.07 -12.30 -12.08
CA SER A 11 7.82 -11.62 -12.40
C SER A 11 7.84 -10.19 -11.84
N GLN A 12 7.55 -9.22 -12.69
CA GLN A 12 7.58 -7.78 -12.43
C GLN A 12 6.57 -7.40 -11.33
N TRP A 13 7.01 -7.46 -10.09
CA TRP A 13 6.29 -6.94 -8.93
C TRP A 13 7.27 -6.04 -8.21
N VAL A 14 7.08 -4.72 -8.29
CA VAL A 14 7.91 -3.76 -7.54
C VAL A 14 7.57 -3.78 -6.04
N LEU A 15 6.45 -4.42 -5.66
CA LEU A 15 6.00 -4.53 -4.28
C LEU A 15 5.87 -5.96 -3.75
N ARG A 16 6.11 -7.04 -4.53
CA ARG A 16 6.14 -8.38 -3.90
C ARG A 16 7.33 -8.46 -2.97
N ASN A 17 6.98 -8.61 -1.71
CA ASN A 17 7.46 -9.77 -1.02
C ASN A 17 6.32 -10.67 -0.58
N PHE A 18 5.91 -11.53 -1.51
CA PHE A 18 5.32 -12.82 -1.18
C PHE A 18 6.11 -13.94 -1.80
N ARG A 19 6.86 -14.61 -0.93
CA ARG A 19 6.79 -16.06 -0.86
C ARG A 19 6.45 -16.41 0.59
N SER A 20 5.20 -16.78 0.85
CA SER A 20 4.91 -17.55 2.05
C SER A 20 5.54 -18.94 1.85
N ASP A 21 6.43 -19.29 2.79
CA ASP A 21 6.96 -20.62 3.14
C ASP A 21 8.22 -21.22 2.50
N ASP A 22 8.67 -20.88 1.29
CA ASP A 22 9.76 -21.68 0.68
C ASP A 22 11.17 -21.39 1.21
N THR A 23 11.43 -20.19 1.76
CA THR A 23 12.74 -19.86 2.37
C THR A 23 12.72 -19.63 3.88
N ALA A 24 11.57 -19.75 4.53
CA ALA A 24 11.42 -19.49 5.96
C ALA A 24 12.34 -20.38 6.82
N LEU A 25 12.56 -21.62 6.40
CA LEU A 25 13.40 -22.62 7.06
C LEU A 25 14.86 -22.62 6.58
N HIS A 26 15.24 -21.73 5.67
CA HIS A 26 16.62 -21.69 5.14
C HIS A 26 17.58 -20.97 6.10
N PRO A 27 18.91 -21.22 5.97
CA PRO A 27 19.93 -20.52 6.76
C PRO A 27 19.82 -18.99 6.64
N LYS A 28 20.16 -18.28 7.73
CA LYS A 28 20.04 -16.81 7.92
C LYS A 28 20.52 -15.96 6.73
N SER A 29 21.61 -16.37 6.08
CA SER A 29 22.20 -15.68 4.91
C SER A 29 21.44 -15.87 3.60
N LYS A 30 20.39 -16.70 3.59
CA LYS A 30 19.53 -17.01 2.44
C LYS A 30 18.08 -16.55 2.63
N GLN A 31 17.74 -16.00 3.80
CA GLN A 31 16.46 -15.36 4.10
C GLN A 31 16.50 -13.90 3.61
N ARG A 32 15.45 -13.43 2.92
CA ARG A 32 15.58 -12.28 2.00
C ARG A 32 15.25 -10.88 2.56
N VAL A 33 14.50 -10.69 3.67
CA VAL A 33 14.30 -9.38 4.38
C VAL A 33 13.77 -9.66 5.81
N TRP A 34 13.89 -8.71 6.75
CA TRP A 34 13.58 -8.85 8.19
C TRP A 34 12.30 -8.08 8.61
N ALA A 35 11.45 -8.67 9.47
CA ALA A 35 10.30 -8.05 10.15
C ALA A 35 10.29 -8.37 11.67
N HIS A 36 9.52 -7.60 12.44
CA HIS A 36 9.37 -7.75 13.89
C HIS A 36 7.91 -8.12 14.23
N VAL A 37 7.68 -9.26 14.86
CA VAL A 37 6.33 -9.73 15.24
C VAL A 37 6.06 -9.33 16.68
N VAL A 38 5.02 -8.53 16.92
CA VAL A 38 4.58 -8.17 18.28
C VAL A 38 3.49 -9.12 18.72
N VAL A 39 3.83 -10.00 19.66
CA VAL A 39 2.91 -10.93 20.29
C VAL A 39 2.60 -10.42 21.70
N PRO A 40 1.33 -10.32 22.12
CA PRO A 40 1.01 -10.10 23.52
C PRO A 40 1.52 -11.29 24.34
N ALA A 41 2.47 -11.08 25.25
CA ALA A 41 2.89 -12.10 26.19
C ALA A 41 1.78 -12.37 27.21
N ALA A 42 1.80 -13.57 27.82
CA ALA A 42 0.84 -13.95 28.87
C ALA A 42 0.81 -12.98 30.08
N GLU A 43 1.83 -12.13 30.19
CA GLU A 43 2.05 -11.16 31.27
C GLU A 43 1.62 -9.73 30.88
N GLY A 44 1.07 -9.53 29.67
CA GLY A 44 0.60 -8.22 29.19
C GLY A 44 1.68 -7.30 28.62
N GLN A 45 2.92 -7.76 28.49
CA GLN A 45 3.99 -7.07 27.77
C GLN A 45 4.07 -7.52 26.31
N ASN A 46 4.56 -6.64 25.43
CA ASN A 46 4.80 -6.94 24.02
C ASN A 46 6.06 -7.81 23.87
N ASP A 47 5.94 -9.02 23.35
CA ASP A 47 7.04 -9.92 22.97
C ASP A 47 7.36 -9.75 21.48
N ILE A 48 8.59 -9.29 21.17
CA ILE A 48 9.04 -8.99 19.81
C ILE A 48 9.83 -10.19 19.26
N LYS A 49 9.27 -10.88 18.27
CA LYS A 49 9.91 -12.03 17.61
C LYS A 49 10.46 -11.67 16.23
N ASP A 50 11.71 -12.04 15.98
CA ASP A 50 12.38 -11.83 14.69
C ASP A 50 11.86 -12.81 13.64
N ILE A 51 11.07 -12.34 12.67
CA ILE A 51 10.59 -13.16 11.55
C ILE A 51 10.87 -12.43 10.24
N PRO A 52 11.51 -13.07 9.24
CA PRO A 52 11.84 -12.39 8.00
C PRO A 52 10.63 -12.20 7.09
N LEU A 53 10.10 -10.98 6.97
CA LEU A 53 9.18 -10.60 5.88
C LEU A 53 9.29 -9.10 5.54
N PRO A 54 8.76 -8.65 4.39
CA PRO A 54 9.15 -7.36 3.86
C PRO A 54 8.00 -6.36 3.71
N ILE A 55 8.37 -5.10 3.81
CA ILE A 55 7.51 -3.92 3.91
C ILE A 55 6.75 -3.69 2.58
N SER A 56 5.42 -3.61 2.66
CA SER A 56 4.47 -3.14 1.63
C SER A 56 4.02 -4.10 0.51
N SER A 57 3.75 -5.37 0.84
CA SER A 57 2.68 -6.09 0.13
C SER A 57 1.79 -6.81 1.13
N VAL A 58 0.51 -6.90 0.81
CA VAL A 58 -0.50 -7.62 1.60
C VAL A 58 -0.37 -9.13 1.41
N ALA A 59 -0.24 -9.89 2.50
CA ALA A 59 -0.08 -11.34 2.45
C ALA A 59 -1.35 -12.06 2.04
N VAL A 60 -1.56 -12.20 0.73
CA VAL A 60 -2.66 -13.00 0.21
C VAL A 60 -2.24 -14.49 0.21
N CYS A 61 -3.16 -15.39 0.58
CA CYS A 61 -2.93 -16.83 0.49
C CYS A 61 -2.49 -17.23 -0.94
N LYS A 62 -1.48 -18.10 -1.07
CA LYS A 62 -0.86 -18.51 -2.35
C LYS A 62 -1.85 -19.13 -3.35
N ASP A 63 -2.94 -19.69 -2.85
CA ASP A 63 -3.98 -20.32 -3.66
C ASP A 63 -5.22 -19.42 -3.83
N CYS A 64 -5.15 -18.17 -3.33
CA CYS A 64 -6.20 -17.19 -3.53
C CYS A 64 -6.29 -16.87 -5.03
N PHE A 65 -7.48 -17.01 -5.59
CA PHE A 65 -7.77 -16.82 -7.01
C PHE A 65 -7.14 -17.84 -7.97
N ARG A 66 -6.65 -18.99 -7.46
CA ARG A 66 -6.30 -20.11 -8.34
C ARG A 66 -7.56 -20.73 -8.91
N LEU A 67 -7.59 -20.90 -10.23
CA LEU A 67 -8.72 -21.38 -11.00
C LEU A 67 -8.31 -22.54 -11.91
N THR A 68 -9.28 -23.32 -12.36
CA THR A 68 -9.10 -24.40 -13.33
C THR A 68 -9.63 -23.95 -14.68
N ASP A 69 -8.81 -24.03 -15.72
CA ASP A 69 -9.19 -23.69 -17.08
C ASP A 69 -10.31 -24.63 -17.57
N GLY A 70 -11.36 -24.07 -18.18
CA GLY A 70 -12.50 -24.86 -18.64
C GLY A 70 -12.20 -25.72 -19.86
N ALA A 71 -11.24 -25.32 -20.70
CA ALA A 71 -10.90 -26.03 -21.94
C ALA A 71 -9.78 -27.04 -21.73
N THR A 72 -8.74 -26.66 -20.98
CA THR A 72 -7.54 -27.51 -20.81
C THR A 72 -7.53 -28.28 -19.50
N GLY A 73 -8.30 -27.86 -18.49
CA GLY A 73 -8.22 -28.40 -17.13
C GLY A 73 -6.95 -27.98 -16.37
N GLU A 74 -6.10 -27.14 -16.97
CA GLU A 74 -4.88 -26.65 -16.33
C GLU A 74 -5.17 -25.53 -15.32
N LEU A 75 -4.31 -25.41 -14.32
CA LEU A 75 -4.44 -24.35 -13.31
C LEU A 75 -3.95 -23.01 -13.86
N PHE A 76 -4.65 -21.93 -13.49
CA PHE A 76 -4.24 -20.56 -13.76
C PHE A 76 -4.67 -19.62 -12.63
N ASP A 77 -4.23 -18.37 -12.68
CA ASP A 77 -4.58 -17.33 -11.69
C ASP A 77 -4.72 -15.95 -12.36
N ILE A 78 -4.99 -14.93 -11.53
CA ILE A 78 -5.08 -13.52 -11.91
C ILE A 78 -3.85 -12.70 -11.47
N GLU A 79 -2.73 -13.35 -11.11
CA GLU A 79 -1.56 -12.68 -10.54
C GLU A 79 -0.95 -11.66 -11.52
N HIS A 80 -0.98 -11.97 -12.82
CA HIS A 80 -0.45 -11.10 -13.85
C HIS A 80 -1.21 -9.76 -13.91
N GLU A 81 -2.54 -9.79 -13.82
CA GLU A 81 -3.38 -8.60 -13.88
C GLU A 81 -3.15 -7.69 -12.66
N LEU A 82 -2.98 -8.29 -11.49
CA LEU A 82 -2.56 -7.58 -10.27
C LEU A 82 -1.18 -6.95 -10.47
N SER A 83 -0.21 -7.71 -10.99
CA SER A 83 1.16 -7.23 -11.23
C SER A 83 1.19 -6.00 -12.14
N VAL A 84 0.41 -6.02 -13.23
CA VAL A 84 0.33 -4.92 -14.19
C VAL A 84 -0.20 -3.66 -13.51
N TYR A 85 -1.25 -3.79 -12.70
CA TYR A 85 -1.82 -2.67 -11.94
C TYR A 85 -0.82 -2.13 -10.89
N GLU A 86 -0.14 -3.00 -10.16
CA GLU A 86 0.85 -2.56 -9.16
C GLU A 86 2.07 -1.88 -9.80
N ASN A 87 2.52 -2.37 -10.96
CA ASN A 87 3.66 -1.79 -11.66
C ASN A 87 3.39 -0.36 -12.11
N SER A 88 2.17 -0.02 -12.54
CA SER A 88 1.84 1.38 -12.88
C SER A 88 1.93 2.28 -11.65
N ILE A 89 1.43 1.83 -10.50
CA ILE A 89 1.50 2.58 -9.24
C ILE A 89 2.93 2.71 -8.72
N SER A 90 3.78 1.71 -8.97
CA SER A 90 5.17 1.71 -8.51
C SER A 90 6.00 2.85 -9.09
N VAL A 91 5.65 3.33 -10.29
CA VAL A 91 6.29 4.48 -10.91
C VAL A 91 6.02 5.72 -10.07
N LEU A 92 4.76 5.98 -9.74
CA LEU A 92 4.36 7.09 -8.88
C LEU A 92 4.99 6.99 -7.48
N VAL A 93 4.94 5.82 -6.83
CA VAL A 93 5.53 5.64 -5.50
C VAL A 93 7.04 5.86 -5.53
N ARG A 94 7.75 5.38 -6.56
CA ARG A 94 9.20 5.62 -6.70
C ARG A 94 9.52 7.10 -6.84
N GLU A 95 8.78 7.82 -7.67
CA GLU A 95 8.97 9.26 -7.85
C GLU A 95 8.74 10.04 -6.55
N LEU A 96 7.75 9.64 -5.73
CA LEU A 96 7.51 10.24 -4.43
C LEU A 96 8.62 9.88 -3.41
N VAL A 97 9.04 8.62 -3.37
CA VAL A 97 9.92 8.11 -2.29
C VAL A 97 11.40 8.36 -2.55
N GLN A 98 11.86 8.19 -3.78
CA GLN A 98 13.29 8.32 -4.14
C GLN A 98 13.60 9.70 -4.74
N GLU A 99 12.69 10.21 -5.56
CA GLU A 99 12.91 11.46 -6.30
C GLU A 99 12.26 12.67 -5.61
N HIS A 100 11.50 12.46 -4.53
CA HIS A 100 10.83 13.50 -3.76
C HIS A 100 9.94 14.42 -4.63
N GLN A 101 9.30 13.87 -5.67
CA GLN A 101 8.40 14.55 -6.61
C GLN A 101 7.03 14.87 -5.98
N PHE A 102 7.01 15.39 -4.75
CA PHE A 102 5.77 15.61 -3.98
C PHE A 102 4.80 16.57 -4.64
N ALA A 103 5.28 17.49 -5.49
CA ALA A 103 4.43 18.42 -6.22
C ALA A 103 3.40 17.71 -7.12
N ARG A 104 3.68 16.46 -7.56
CA ARG A 104 2.73 15.63 -8.32
C ARG A 104 1.44 15.37 -7.55
N LEU A 105 1.48 15.33 -6.21
CA LEU A 105 0.28 15.12 -5.38
C LEU A 105 -0.76 16.24 -5.54
N GLY A 106 -0.38 17.40 -6.10
CA GLY A 106 -1.28 18.51 -6.39
C GLY A 106 -1.81 18.52 -7.82
N ASN A 107 -1.46 17.52 -8.65
CA ASN A 107 -1.98 17.41 -10.00
C ASN A 107 -3.38 16.76 -9.94
N CYS A 108 -4.38 17.52 -10.36
CA CYS A 108 -5.77 17.08 -10.47
C CYS A 108 -6.22 17.01 -11.94
N ASP A 109 -5.28 16.79 -12.86
CA ASP A 109 -5.58 16.71 -14.29
C ASP A 109 -6.31 15.39 -14.60
N ALA A 110 -7.23 15.43 -15.57
CA ALA A 110 -8.09 14.28 -15.87
C ALA A 110 -7.32 13.03 -16.33
N GLU A 111 -6.11 13.20 -16.87
CA GLU A 111 -5.25 12.14 -17.41
C GLU A 111 -4.16 11.67 -16.43
N ASP A 112 -3.78 12.47 -15.43
CA ASP A 112 -2.79 12.14 -14.39
C ASP A 112 -3.29 12.66 -13.04
N PHE A 113 -3.84 11.76 -12.21
CA PHE A 113 -4.35 12.11 -10.88
C PHE A 113 -3.71 11.25 -9.78
N PRO A 114 -2.49 11.61 -9.32
CA PRO A 114 -1.71 10.81 -8.38
C PRO A 114 -2.42 10.47 -7.07
N VAL A 115 -3.22 11.38 -6.54
CA VAL A 115 -3.97 11.15 -5.28
C VAL A 115 -5.07 10.10 -5.48
N GLU A 116 -5.79 10.17 -6.60
CA GLU A 116 -6.82 9.19 -6.95
C GLU A 116 -6.18 7.80 -7.18
N GLU A 117 -5.02 7.75 -7.82
CA GLU A 117 -4.25 6.51 -8.04
C GLU A 117 -3.77 5.88 -6.72
N LEU A 118 -3.17 6.68 -5.83
CA LEU A 118 -2.73 6.22 -4.50
C LEU A 118 -3.90 5.75 -3.64
N ALA A 119 -5.01 6.50 -3.63
CA ALA A 119 -6.22 6.12 -2.91
C ALA A 119 -6.80 4.81 -3.48
N GLY A 120 -6.86 4.68 -4.82
CA GLY A 120 -7.31 3.45 -5.47
C GLY A 120 -6.43 2.25 -5.13
N PHE A 121 -5.11 2.43 -5.17
CA PHE A 121 -4.15 1.42 -4.74
C PHE A 121 -4.36 1.02 -3.27
N ALA A 122 -4.51 1.99 -2.36
CA ALA A 122 -4.75 1.74 -0.95
C ALA A 122 -6.02 0.91 -0.72
N ILE A 123 -7.11 1.22 -1.44
CA ILE A 123 -8.35 0.45 -1.38
C ILE A 123 -8.19 -0.97 -1.94
N LEU A 124 -7.50 -1.13 -3.07
CA LEU A 124 -7.27 -2.47 -3.62
C LEU A 124 -6.47 -3.33 -2.65
N GLN A 125 -5.41 -2.77 -2.06
CA GLN A 125 -4.60 -3.49 -1.07
C GLN A 125 -5.42 -3.81 0.19
N MET A 126 -6.26 -2.89 0.68
CA MET A 126 -7.20 -3.17 1.78
C MET A 126 -8.11 -4.36 1.46
N ILE A 127 -8.71 -4.39 0.25
CA ILE A 127 -9.59 -5.49 -0.20
C ILE A 127 -8.82 -6.82 -0.25
N LEU A 128 -7.63 -6.82 -0.86
CA LEU A 128 -6.77 -8.00 -0.92
C LEU A 128 -6.41 -8.47 0.50
N ASN A 129 -6.28 -7.55 1.46
CA ASN A 129 -5.88 -7.87 2.82
C ASN A 129 -6.98 -8.54 3.65
N LEU A 130 -8.23 -8.48 3.21
CA LEU A 130 -9.27 -9.28 3.83
C LEU A 130 -9.02 -10.79 3.60
N ASN A 131 -8.24 -11.16 2.58
CA ASN A 131 -7.79 -12.54 2.35
C ASN A 131 -6.47 -12.88 3.07
N ASN A 132 -5.92 -11.96 3.87
CA ASN A 132 -4.69 -12.18 4.59
C ASN A 132 -4.93 -12.96 5.89
N PRO A 133 -4.36 -14.17 6.04
CA PRO A 133 -4.53 -14.96 7.26
C PRO A 133 -3.94 -14.27 8.50
N GLN A 134 -2.94 -13.41 8.34
CA GLN A 134 -2.26 -12.70 9.42
C GLN A 134 -2.95 -11.39 9.85
N SER A 135 -3.90 -10.89 9.04
CA SER A 135 -4.69 -9.71 9.38
C SER A 135 -5.55 -10.00 10.61
N ARG A 136 -5.43 -9.16 11.65
CA ARG A 136 -6.29 -9.16 12.84
C ARG A 136 -7.48 -8.22 12.70
N PHE A 137 -7.75 -7.70 11.49
CA PHE A 137 -8.86 -6.79 11.27
C PHE A 137 -10.19 -7.40 11.76
N PRO A 138 -10.85 -6.78 12.75
CA PRO A 138 -12.11 -7.28 13.28
C PRO A 138 -13.13 -7.44 12.15
N HIS A 139 -13.87 -8.56 12.16
CA HIS A 139 -14.90 -8.84 11.16
C HIS A 139 -14.41 -8.93 9.70
N LYS A 140 -13.11 -9.16 9.43
CA LYS A 140 -12.57 -9.26 8.06
C LYS A 140 -13.33 -10.24 7.16
N GLU A 141 -13.73 -11.40 7.70
CA GLU A 141 -14.47 -12.44 6.97
C GLU A 141 -15.84 -11.92 6.55
N SER A 142 -16.60 -11.38 7.51
CA SER A 142 -17.93 -10.78 7.26
C SER A 142 -17.85 -9.58 6.32
N MET A 143 -16.81 -8.75 6.42
CA MET A 143 -16.59 -7.64 5.49
C MET A 143 -16.33 -8.15 4.07
N PHE A 144 -15.45 -9.14 3.91
CA PHE A 144 -15.16 -9.71 2.60
C PHE A 144 -16.39 -10.38 1.98
N GLU A 145 -17.13 -11.15 2.77
CA GLU A 145 -18.40 -11.75 2.37
C GLU A 145 -19.39 -10.69 1.91
N THR A 146 -19.50 -9.56 2.63
CA THR A 146 -20.40 -8.47 2.25
C THR A 146 -20.01 -7.85 0.90
N LEU A 147 -18.71 -7.67 0.64
CA LEU A 147 -18.20 -7.09 -0.61
C LEU A 147 -18.41 -8.02 -1.81
N ILE A 148 -18.24 -9.32 -1.62
CA ILE A 148 -18.31 -10.31 -2.70
C ILE A 148 -19.72 -10.86 -2.94
N LYS A 149 -20.60 -10.81 -1.93
CA LYS A 149 -21.96 -11.35 -1.98
C LYS A 149 -22.76 -10.93 -3.22
N PRO A 150 -22.73 -9.65 -3.67
CA PRO A 150 -23.42 -9.26 -4.91
C PRO A 150 -22.97 -10.05 -6.15
N VAL A 151 -21.68 -10.42 -6.22
CA VAL A 151 -21.12 -11.21 -7.32
C VAL A 151 -21.49 -12.68 -7.18
N VAL A 152 -21.44 -13.24 -5.96
CA VAL A 152 -21.82 -14.64 -5.69
C VAL A 152 -23.30 -14.87 -6.01
N ASP A 153 -24.18 -14.02 -5.47
CA ASP A 153 -25.64 -14.15 -5.62
C ASP A 153 -26.08 -14.05 -7.09
N ASN A 154 -25.32 -13.35 -7.94
CA ASN A 154 -25.63 -13.10 -9.35
C ASN A 154 -24.57 -13.64 -10.32
N ILE A 155 -23.84 -14.69 -9.94
CA ILE A 155 -22.68 -15.19 -10.71
C ILE A 155 -23.02 -15.52 -12.17
N ASN A 156 -24.19 -16.11 -12.42
CA ASN A 156 -24.61 -16.51 -13.77
C ASN A 156 -24.85 -15.30 -14.68
N GLU A 157 -25.38 -14.20 -14.12
CA GLU A 157 -25.59 -12.95 -14.83
C GLU A 157 -24.26 -12.30 -15.18
N HIS A 158 -23.32 -12.26 -14.21
CA HIS A 158 -21.97 -11.78 -14.45
C HIS A 158 -21.23 -12.59 -15.51
N VAL A 159 -21.26 -13.93 -15.42
CA VAL A 159 -20.65 -14.81 -16.44
C VAL A 159 -21.26 -14.55 -17.82
N SER A 160 -22.59 -14.50 -17.93
CA SER A 160 -23.28 -14.24 -19.19
C SER A 160 -22.90 -12.88 -19.78
N SER A 161 -22.86 -11.84 -18.94
CA SER A 161 -22.46 -10.49 -19.32
C SER A 161 -21.01 -10.46 -19.81
N ILE A 162 -20.08 -11.14 -19.14
CA ILE A 162 -18.66 -11.21 -19.53
C ILE A 162 -18.52 -11.88 -20.90
N LEU A 163 -19.17 -13.02 -21.11
CA LEU A 163 -19.08 -13.75 -22.38
C LEU A 163 -19.68 -12.95 -23.54
N SER A 164 -20.71 -12.15 -23.29
CA SER A 164 -21.33 -11.26 -24.27
C SER A 164 -20.40 -10.13 -24.75
N LEU A 165 -19.31 -9.82 -24.04
CA LEU A 165 -18.35 -8.79 -24.47
C LEU A 165 -17.72 -9.13 -25.82
N THR A 166 -17.53 -10.42 -26.12
CA THR A 166 -16.95 -10.89 -27.40
C THR A 166 -17.77 -10.47 -28.62
N THR A 167 -19.09 -10.37 -28.46
CA THR A 167 -20.00 -9.97 -29.54
C THR A 167 -20.38 -8.48 -29.45
N THR A 168 -20.54 -7.95 -28.24
CA THR A 168 -21.11 -6.62 -28.01
C THR A 168 -20.05 -5.52 -28.02
N TYR A 169 -18.83 -5.82 -27.55
CA TYR A 169 -17.72 -4.87 -27.43
C TYR A 169 -16.38 -5.52 -27.79
N PRO A 170 -16.17 -5.95 -29.05
CA PRO A 170 -14.99 -6.72 -29.44
C PRO A 170 -13.67 -5.99 -29.16
N SER A 171 -13.64 -4.66 -29.26
CA SER A 171 -12.45 -3.85 -28.94
C SER A 171 -12.01 -3.95 -27.47
N LEU A 172 -12.93 -4.18 -26.53
CA LEU A 172 -12.56 -4.41 -25.13
C LEU A 172 -11.84 -5.76 -24.98
N THR A 173 -12.24 -6.77 -25.75
CA THR A 173 -11.67 -8.12 -25.69
C THR A 173 -10.24 -8.22 -26.23
N GLU A 174 -9.74 -7.15 -26.86
CA GLU A 174 -8.33 -7.04 -27.24
C GLU A 174 -7.41 -6.74 -26.04
N GLN A 175 -7.95 -6.20 -24.93
CA GLN A 175 -7.14 -5.92 -23.74
C GLN A 175 -7.02 -7.14 -22.84
N LEU A 176 -5.79 -7.40 -22.36
CA LEU A 176 -5.44 -8.58 -21.56
C LEU A 176 -6.34 -8.81 -20.33
N ILE A 177 -6.73 -7.74 -19.63
CA ILE A 177 -7.58 -7.86 -18.44
C ILE A 177 -8.99 -8.38 -18.76
N TYR A 178 -9.58 -8.00 -19.90
CA TYR A 178 -10.87 -8.53 -20.34
C TYR A 178 -10.74 -9.96 -20.86
N GLN A 179 -9.63 -10.30 -21.51
CA GLN A 179 -9.32 -11.69 -21.89
C GLN A 179 -9.21 -12.59 -20.66
N LYS A 180 -8.53 -12.12 -19.60
CA LYS A 180 -8.48 -12.84 -18.32
C LYS A 180 -9.88 -13.01 -17.74
N LEU A 181 -10.69 -11.96 -17.72
CA LEU A 181 -12.06 -12.00 -17.22
C LEU A 181 -12.93 -13.03 -17.96
N ILE A 182 -12.81 -13.09 -19.30
CA ILE A 182 -13.48 -14.11 -20.12
C ILE A 182 -12.98 -15.51 -19.75
N ARG A 183 -11.66 -15.69 -19.57
CA ARG A 183 -11.06 -16.96 -19.13
C ARG A 183 -11.59 -17.41 -17.77
N VAL A 184 -11.74 -16.48 -16.81
CA VAL A 184 -12.36 -16.74 -15.50
C VAL A 184 -13.83 -17.15 -15.67
N ALA A 185 -14.58 -16.48 -16.53
CA ALA A 185 -15.99 -16.81 -16.77
C ALA A 185 -16.20 -18.23 -17.32
N VAL A 186 -15.31 -18.69 -18.22
CA VAL A 186 -15.36 -20.07 -18.77
C VAL A 186 -14.65 -21.11 -17.91
N SER A 187 -14.05 -20.73 -16.78
CA SER A 187 -13.36 -21.66 -15.87
C SER A 187 -14.26 -22.81 -15.41
N SER A 188 -13.69 -23.95 -15.07
CA SER A 188 -14.38 -25.08 -14.44
C SER A 188 -14.38 -25.05 -12.91
N SER A 189 -13.80 -24.01 -12.29
CA SER A 189 -13.79 -23.81 -10.83
C SER A 189 -15.18 -23.59 -10.23
N CYS A 190 -15.28 -23.75 -8.91
CA CYS A 190 -16.52 -23.52 -8.18
C CYS A 190 -16.96 -22.05 -8.25
N THR A 191 -18.23 -21.81 -7.89
CA THR A 191 -18.86 -20.48 -7.90
C THR A 191 -18.07 -19.46 -7.07
N ASP A 192 -17.62 -19.84 -5.88
CA ASP A 192 -16.96 -18.92 -4.96
C ASP A 192 -15.60 -18.46 -5.49
N ASP A 193 -14.80 -19.37 -6.03
CA ASP A 193 -13.48 -19.03 -6.60
C ASP A 193 -13.62 -18.11 -7.82
N LYS A 194 -14.62 -18.39 -8.68
CA LYS A 194 -14.94 -17.52 -9.82
C LYS A 194 -15.39 -16.15 -9.36
N ALA A 195 -16.32 -16.08 -8.40
CA ALA A 195 -16.82 -14.81 -7.89
C ALA A 195 -15.70 -13.97 -7.28
N ARG A 196 -14.77 -14.60 -6.55
CA ARG A 196 -13.59 -13.94 -5.95
C ARG A 196 -12.72 -13.32 -7.04
N ALA A 197 -12.37 -14.10 -8.07
CA ALA A 197 -11.54 -13.61 -9.16
C ALA A 197 -12.24 -12.52 -9.98
N ILE A 198 -13.53 -12.68 -10.30
CA ILE A 198 -14.33 -11.66 -11.00
C ILE A 198 -14.39 -10.36 -10.20
N PHE A 199 -14.64 -10.44 -8.89
CA PHE A 199 -14.70 -9.26 -8.03
C PHE A 199 -13.38 -8.46 -8.02
N ILE A 200 -12.23 -9.14 -7.93
CA ILE A 200 -10.93 -8.47 -7.98
C ILE A 200 -10.66 -7.86 -9.36
N LEU A 201 -10.95 -8.58 -10.45
CA LEU A 201 -10.77 -8.04 -11.80
C LEU A 201 -11.69 -6.82 -12.05
N TYR A 202 -12.94 -6.86 -11.59
CA TYR A 202 -13.83 -5.69 -11.61
C TYR A 202 -13.31 -4.53 -10.77
N SER A 203 -12.69 -4.82 -9.61
CA SER A 203 -12.07 -3.80 -8.77
C SER A 203 -10.91 -3.11 -9.49
N ILE A 204 -10.03 -3.87 -10.16
CA ILE A 204 -8.93 -3.30 -10.98
C ILE A 204 -9.50 -2.46 -12.13
N LEU A 205 -10.50 -2.98 -12.85
CA LEU A 205 -11.15 -2.26 -13.95
C LEU A 205 -11.77 -0.93 -13.46
N ALA A 206 -12.48 -0.96 -12.34
CA ALA A 206 -13.10 0.23 -11.75
C ALA A 206 -12.07 1.29 -11.40
N LEU A 207 -10.96 0.89 -10.76
CA LEU A 207 -9.88 1.79 -10.35
C LEU A 207 -9.10 2.36 -11.54
N GLN A 208 -9.01 1.60 -12.64
CA GLN A 208 -8.46 2.07 -13.92
C GLN A 208 -9.46 2.87 -14.76
N LYS A 209 -10.64 3.23 -14.23
CA LYS A 209 -11.72 3.92 -14.95
C LYS A 209 -12.17 3.20 -16.22
N LYS A 210 -12.01 1.87 -16.27
CA LYS A 210 -12.44 1.02 -17.38
C LYS A 210 -13.86 0.53 -17.17
N GLN A 211 -14.52 0.14 -18.26
CA GLN A 211 -15.89 -0.34 -18.20
C GLN A 211 -15.98 -1.63 -17.37
N THR A 212 -16.81 -1.59 -16.33
CA THR A 212 -17.09 -2.72 -15.43
C THR A 212 -18.55 -2.63 -14.96
N PRO A 213 -19.27 -3.74 -14.80
CA PRO A 213 -20.63 -3.73 -14.27
C PRO A 213 -20.68 -3.45 -12.75
N LEU A 214 -19.54 -3.57 -12.05
CA LEU A 214 -19.45 -3.34 -10.62
C LEU A 214 -18.26 -2.42 -10.30
N GLY A 215 -18.55 -1.31 -9.64
CA GLY A 215 -17.60 -0.25 -9.30
C GLY A 215 -17.23 -0.18 -7.81
N THR A 216 -17.38 -1.26 -7.04
CA THR A 216 -17.26 -1.25 -5.56
C THR A 216 -15.95 -0.64 -5.06
N ALA A 217 -14.81 -0.97 -5.68
CA ALA A 217 -13.52 -0.41 -5.27
C ALA A 217 -13.42 1.11 -5.52
N ALA A 218 -13.93 1.59 -6.66
CA ALA A 218 -13.98 3.03 -6.95
C ALA A 218 -14.93 3.75 -5.98
N TYR A 219 -16.09 3.15 -5.66
CA TYR A 219 -17.00 3.67 -4.65
C TYR A 219 -16.34 3.79 -3.28
N LEU A 220 -15.64 2.74 -2.82
CA LEU A 220 -14.93 2.75 -1.53
C LEU A 220 -13.84 3.82 -1.48
N ARG A 221 -13.09 3.96 -2.58
CA ARG A 221 -12.08 5.01 -2.73
C ARG A 221 -12.71 6.39 -2.60
N ASP A 222 -13.82 6.63 -3.29
CA ASP A 222 -14.51 7.92 -3.27
C ASP A 222 -15.13 8.23 -1.90
N GLU A 223 -15.67 7.24 -1.20
CA GLU A 223 -16.23 7.46 0.13
C GLU A 223 -15.14 7.67 1.18
N ILE A 224 -14.07 6.85 1.18
CA ILE A 224 -13.02 6.92 2.20
C ILE A 224 -12.11 8.13 1.97
N PHE A 225 -11.64 8.38 0.75
CA PHE A 225 -10.67 9.43 0.44
C PHE A 225 -11.31 10.71 -0.13
N SER A 226 -12.59 10.98 0.18
CA SER A 226 -13.25 12.23 -0.23
C SER A 226 -12.78 13.45 0.57
N GLY A 227 -12.97 14.64 -0.01
CA GLY A 227 -12.84 15.90 0.71
C GLY A 227 -11.41 16.28 1.08
N ILE A 228 -10.41 15.73 0.38
CA ILE A 228 -8.99 16.04 0.63
C ILE A 228 -8.72 17.50 0.26
N TYR A 229 -8.34 18.32 1.25
CA TYR A 229 -8.00 19.73 1.04
C TYR A 229 -6.51 20.02 1.25
N ALA A 230 -5.81 19.15 1.98
CA ALA A 230 -4.37 19.25 2.19
C ALA A 230 -3.75 17.86 2.33
N ILE A 231 -2.52 17.75 1.84
CA ILE A 231 -1.71 16.53 1.95
C ILE A 231 -0.42 16.88 2.67
N ASP A 232 -0.17 16.21 3.77
CA ASP A 232 1.09 16.32 4.49
C ASP A 232 1.98 15.14 4.16
N VAL A 233 3.22 15.44 3.81
CA VAL A 233 4.28 14.46 3.59
C VAL A 233 5.18 14.49 4.81
N PHE A 234 5.31 13.36 5.50
CA PHE A 234 6.25 13.20 6.60
C PHE A 234 7.46 12.41 6.11
N HIS A 235 8.63 13.04 6.13
CA HIS A 235 9.91 12.42 5.80
C HIS A 235 10.71 12.21 7.09
N THR A 236 11.24 10.99 7.30
CA THR A 236 11.98 10.67 8.52
C THR A 236 13.31 11.42 8.67
N GLY A 237 13.76 12.12 7.63
CA GLY A 237 15.08 12.76 7.60
C GLY A 237 16.19 11.81 7.17
N HIS A 238 15.86 10.57 6.81
CA HIS A 238 16.82 9.56 6.38
C HIS A 238 16.51 9.03 4.98
N ASP A 239 17.59 8.75 4.24
CA ASP A 239 17.49 8.17 2.90
C ASP A 239 16.77 6.83 2.91
N PHE A 240 16.05 6.54 1.82
CA PHE A 240 15.36 5.26 1.63
C PHE A 240 16.31 4.04 1.72
N ASN A 241 17.58 4.19 1.38
CA ASN A 241 18.58 3.11 1.48
C ASN A 241 19.51 3.26 2.69
N SER A 242 19.22 4.19 3.60
CA SER A 242 20.08 4.42 4.76
C SER A 242 20.09 3.21 5.70
N MET A 243 21.28 2.95 6.22
CA MET A 243 21.60 1.87 7.15
C MET A 243 21.91 2.42 8.55
N GLU A 244 21.32 3.55 8.94
CA GLU A 244 21.47 4.11 10.29
C GLU A 244 20.33 3.67 11.22
N PRO A 245 20.60 3.33 12.50
CA PRO A 245 19.57 3.04 13.49
C PRO A 245 18.56 4.18 13.60
N ARG A 246 17.27 3.89 13.39
CA ARG A 246 16.19 4.88 13.44
C ARG A 246 14.82 4.22 13.63
N PRO A 247 13.85 4.95 14.19
CA PRO A 247 12.44 4.66 14.00
C PRO A 247 12.10 4.61 12.50
N VAL A 248 11.10 3.80 12.12
CA VAL A 248 10.57 3.78 10.74
C VAL A 248 9.05 3.77 10.69
N PHE A 249 8.46 4.37 9.65
CA PHE A 249 7.03 4.24 9.43
C PHE A 249 6.69 2.78 9.15
N THR A 250 5.80 2.21 9.96
CA THR A 250 5.35 0.84 9.72
C THR A 250 4.26 0.83 8.68
N VAL A 251 4.32 -0.16 7.78
CA VAL A 251 3.22 -0.47 6.86
C VAL A 251 2.55 -1.72 7.42
N SER A 252 1.31 -1.63 7.89
CA SER A 252 0.56 -2.81 8.33
C SER A 252 -0.30 -3.37 7.21
N ALA A 253 -0.87 -4.54 7.50
CA ALA A 253 -1.87 -5.21 6.68
C ALA A 253 -3.03 -4.25 6.28
N ASN A 254 -3.39 -3.27 7.11
CA ASN A 254 -4.47 -2.33 6.80
C ASN A 254 -4.12 -1.26 5.76
N ILE A 255 -2.83 -1.11 5.43
CA ILE A 255 -2.31 -0.20 4.40
C ILE A 255 -2.42 1.28 4.74
N PHE A 256 -3.49 1.71 5.41
CA PHE A 256 -3.70 3.07 5.86
C PHE A 256 -4.41 3.11 7.22
N CYS A 257 -4.27 4.24 7.92
CA CYS A 257 -4.88 4.48 9.24
C CYS A 257 -5.94 5.56 9.12
N VAL A 258 -7.20 5.25 9.46
CA VAL A 258 -8.30 6.23 9.42
C VAL A 258 -8.60 6.74 10.83
N PHE A 259 -8.64 8.05 10.98
CA PHE A 259 -9.06 8.77 12.18
C PHE A 259 -10.30 9.62 11.84
N PRO A 260 -11.52 9.05 11.91
CA PRO A 260 -12.73 9.70 11.41
C PRO A 260 -13.07 11.00 12.14
N ASP A 261 -12.87 11.03 13.46
CA ASP A 261 -13.18 12.19 14.31
C ASP A 261 -12.30 13.39 13.96
N ASP A 262 -11.03 13.12 13.65
CA ASP A 262 -10.05 14.12 13.22
C ASP A 262 -10.10 14.41 11.71
N LYS A 263 -10.87 13.62 10.95
CA LYS A 263 -10.96 13.67 9.47
C LYS A 263 -9.59 13.53 8.80
N ILE A 264 -8.83 12.56 9.26
CA ILE A 264 -7.46 12.31 8.83
C ILE A 264 -7.29 10.86 8.36
N ILE A 265 -6.55 10.67 7.27
CA ILE A 265 -6.08 9.36 6.84
C ILE A 265 -4.57 9.40 6.70
N TYR A 266 -3.86 8.49 7.38
CA TYR A 266 -2.44 8.25 7.16
C TYR A 266 -2.22 7.10 6.17
N LEU A 267 -1.32 7.29 5.21
CA LEU A 267 -0.89 6.26 4.25
C LEU A 267 0.65 6.16 4.29
N PRO A 268 1.20 5.21 5.07
CA PRO A 268 2.63 4.90 5.04
C PRO A 268 3.02 4.35 3.65
N LEU A 269 3.90 5.04 2.93
CA LEU A 269 4.34 4.64 1.58
C LEU A 269 5.61 3.80 1.63
N SER A 270 6.50 4.12 2.57
CA SER A 270 7.78 3.46 2.79
C SER A 270 8.19 3.64 4.25
N HIS A 271 9.28 2.99 4.64
CA HIS A 271 9.84 3.12 5.99
C HIS A 271 10.36 4.55 6.30
N ASN A 272 10.54 5.41 5.28
CA ASN A 272 11.03 6.79 5.44
C ASN A 272 10.01 7.86 5.06
N ILE A 273 8.87 7.51 4.45
CA ILE A 273 7.83 8.45 4.00
C ILE A 273 6.43 7.95 4.33
N ALA A 274 5.62 8.83 4.92
CA ALA A 274 4.18 8.66 5.07
C ALA A 274 3.42 9.90 4.56
N LEU A 275 2.22 9.67 4.03
CA LEU A 275 1.28 10.73 3.67
C LEU A 275 0.20 10.85 4.74
N ARG A 276 -0.30 12.07 4.94
CA ARG A 276 -1.53 12.36 5.68
C ARG A 276 -2.47 13.16 4.82
N PHE A 277 -3.63 12.58 4.52
CA PHE A 277 -4.72 13.25 3.86
C PHE A 277 -5.59 13.93 4.91
N ASN A 278 -5.69 15.26 4.82
CA ASN A 278 -6.57 16.06 5.67
C ASN A 278 -7.88 16.28 4.93
N GLN A 279 -9.00 15.96 5.58
CA GLN A 279 -10.32 15.94 4.96
C GLN A 279 -11.24 17.02 5.54
N VAL A 280 -12.09 17.58 4.69
CA VAL A 280 -13.26 18.39 5.07
C VAL A 280 -14.54 17.65 4.71
N SER A 281 -15.64 18.02 5.36
CA SER A 281 -16.95 17.47 5.00
C SER A 281 -17.34 17.87 3.59
N GLY A 282 -17.53 16.90 2.70
CA GLY A 282 -17.89 17.10 1.30
C GLY A 282 -17.57 15.84 0.47
N LYS A 283 -18.15 15.71 -0.72
CA LYS A 283 -17.84 14.62 -1.65
C LYS A 283 -16.88 15.10 -2.75
N GLY A 284 -16.00 14.21 -3.18
CA GLY A 284 -15.11 14.40 -4.33
C GLY A 284 -13.64 14.67 -3.98
N PHE A 285 -12.78 14.44 -4.96
CA PHE A 285 -11.32 14.66 -4.91
C PHE A 285 -10.91 16.02 -5.50
N TYR A 286 -11.87 16.83 -5.96
CA TYR A 286 -11.67 17.85 -6.99
C TYR A 286 -11.26 19.23 -6.46
N GLN A 287 -10.32 19.27 -5.51
CA GLN A 287 -9.68 20.51 -5.09
C GLN A 287 -8.17 20.31 -5.14
N ASN A 288 -7.44 21.30 -5.64
CA ASN A 288 -5.98 21.29 -5.60
C ASN A 288 -5.55 21.32 -4.13
N PRO A 289 -5.01 20.23 -3.57
CA PRO A 289 -4.68 20.20 -2.16
C PRO A 289 -3.44 21.05 -1.90
N THR A 290 -3.41 21.73 -0.75
CA THR A 290 -2.15 22.30 -0.27
C THR A 290 -1.21 21.15 0.12
N ILE A 291 0.01 21.16 -0.39
CA ILE A 291 1.00 20.12 -0.10
C ILE A 291 2.02 20.68 0.89
N ARG A 292 2.11 20.08 2.08
CA ARG A 292 3.07 20.47 3.11
C ARG A 292 4.05 19.33 3.35
N VAL A 293 5.35 19.62 3.36
CA VAL A 293 6.39 18.62 3.56
C VAL A 293 7.07 18.89 4.89
N PHE A 294 7.03 17.92 5.80
CA PHE A 294 7.65 18.00 7.12
C PHE A 294 8.89 17.11 7.12
N SER A 295 10.05 17.70 7.36
CA SER A 295 11.30 16.95 7.45
C SER A 295 12.26 17.54 8.50
N PRO A 296 12.95 16.70 9.28
CA PRO A 296 14.04 17.13 10.15
C PRO A 296 15.25 17.67 9.36
N VAL A 297 15.45 17.12 8.15
CA VAL A 297 16.56 17.45 7.25
C VAL A 297 16.03 17.88 5.88
N PRO A 298 15.39 19.06 5.74
CA PRO A 298 14.84 19.49 4.44
C PRO A 298 15.87 19.57 3.30
N LEU A 299 17.16 19.74 3.64
CA LEU A 299 18.26 19.79 2.68
C LEU A 299 18.56 18.44 2.00
N SER A 300 18.15 17.31 2.58
CA SER A 300 18.31 15.99 1.93
C SER A 300 17.18 15.66 0.95
N LEU A 301 16.15 16.51 0.88
CA LEU A 301 15.06 16.33 -0.05
C LEU A 301 15.50 16.73 -1.46
N ASN A 302 15.25 15.84 -2.42
CA ASN A 302 15.48 16.05 -3.86
C ASN A 302 14.34 16.85 -4.53
N CYS A 303 13.52 17.54 -3.73
CA CYS A 303 12.40 18.33 -4.23
C CYS A 303 12.91 19.41 -5.18
N SER A 304 12.36 19.49 -6.39
CA SER A 304 12.46 20.71 -7.18
C SER A 304 11.67 21.83 -6.47
N GLU A 305 12.23 23.04 -6.43
CA GLU A 305 11.48 24.21 -5.95
C GLU A 305 10.18 24.33 -6.74
N SER A 306 9.06 24.23 -6.04
CA SER A 306 7.71 24.33 -6.61
C SER A 306 6.89 25.23 -5.71
N GLU A 307 6.23 26.22 -6.31
CA GLU A 307 5.32 27.13 -5.59
C GLU A 307 4.16 26.39 -4.92
N ARG A 308 3.90 25.14 -5.32
CA ARG A 308 2.86 24.27 -4.76
C ARG A 308 3.28 23.54 -3.48
N LEU A 309 4.55 23.60 -3.10
CA LEU A 309 5.10 22.91 -1.93
C LEU A 309 5.40 23.88 -0.80
N GLU A 310 4.88 23.60 0.39
CA GLU A 310 5.30 24.26 1.61
C GLU A 310 6.19 23.32 2.42
N VAL A 311 7.50 23.56 2.39
CA VAL A 311 8.45 22.75 3.15
C VAL A 311 8.60 23.34 4.55
N TYR A 312 8.60 22.47 5.55
CA TYR A 312 8.78 22.81 6.96
C TYR A 312 9.94 22.00 7.53
N LYS A 313 10.87 22.72 8.18
CA LYS A 313 11.85 22.09 9.06
C LYS A 313 11.17 21.76 10.38
N CYS A 314 11.22 20.51 10.81
CA CYS A 314 10.75 20.05 12.11
C CYS A 314 11.87 19.38 12.90
N SER A 315 11.61 18.99 14.14
CA SER A 315 12.52 18.14 14.92
C SER A 315 12.34 16.66 14.54
N TYR A 316 13.29 15.81 14.91
CA TYR A 316 13.10 14.36 14.82
C TYR A 316 11.99 13.89 15.78
N ASP A 317 11.89 14.48 16.98
CA ASP A 317 10.80 14.18 17.93
C ASP A 317 9.40 14.43 17.32
N PHE A 318 9.22 15.51 16.56
CA PHE A 318 7.97 15.77 15.87
C PHE A 318 7.60 14.65 14.89
N ILE A 319 8.58 14.11 14.17
CA ILE A 319 8.38 12.96 13.28
C ILE A 319 8.10 11.69 14.08
N ASP A 320 8.85 11.44 15.15
CA ASP A 320 8.71 10.26 16.01
C ASP A 320 7.30 10.19 16.64
N GLN A 321 6.69 11.33 16.98
CA GLN A 321 5.29 11.40 17.45
C GLN A 321 4.29 10.98 16.37
N VAL A 322 4.47 11.45 15.12
CA VAL A 322 3.61 11.06 13.99
C VAL A 322 3.75 9.57 13.70
N MET A 323 4.99 9.08 13.69
CA MET A 323 5.29 7.66 13.51
C MET A 323 4.66 6.81 14.60
N SER A 324 4.83 7.19 15.87
CA SER A 324 4.23 6.50 17.01
C SER A 324 2.71 6.41 16.90
N THR A 325 2.04 7.43 16.35
CA THR A 325 0.60 7.42 16.09
C THR A 325 0.22 6.38 15.03
N ILE A 326 0.94 6.36 13.90
CA ILE A 326 0.73 5.40 12.81
C ILE A 326 1.00 3.97 13.28
N ASP A 327 2.11 3.78 13.97
CA ASP A 327 2.56 2.47 14.45
C ASP A 327 1.62 1.93 15.53
N SER A 328 1.16 2.78 16.45
CA SER A 328 0.17 2.39 17.47
C SER A 328 -1.14 1.93 16.84
N TYR A 329 -1.61 2.62 15.79
CA TYR A 329 -2.79 2.17 15.04
C TYR A 329 -2.53 0.80 14.43
N ASN A 330 -1.42 0.65 13.71
CA ASN A 330 -1.03 -0.57 13.00
C ASN A 330 -0.89 -1.80 13.91
N ASN A 331 -0.38 -1.64 15.12
CA ASN A 331 -0.20 -2.72 16.10
C ASN A 331 -1.53 -3.38 16.51
N GLY A 332 -2.64 -2.64 16.45
CA GLY A 332 -3.97 -3.17 16.75
C GLY A 332 -4.51 -4.14 15.70
N PHE A 333 -3.97 -4.12 14.48
CA PHE A 333 -4.59 -4.79 13.32
C PHE A 333 -3.75 -5.89 12.68
N SER A 334 -2.55 -6.14 13.20
CA SER A 334 -1.66 -7.19 12.70
C SER A 334 -0.97 -7.91 13.85
N ASN A 335 -0.69 -9.21 13.66
CA ASN A 335 0.26 -9.93 14.51
C ASN A 335 1.72 -9.50 14.22
N ILE A 336 1.97 -8.84 13.08
CA ILE A 336 3.29 -8.58 12.52
C ILE A 336 3.44 -7.10 12.17
N ILE A 337 4.52 -6.49 12.63
CA ILE A 337 4.95 -5.14 12.25
C ILE A 337 6.13 -5.28 11.29
N TYR A 338 6.05 -4.65 10.13
CA TYR A 338 7.17 -4.62 9.20
C TYR A 338 8.03 -3.41 9.50
N SER A 339 9.24 -3.64 9.95
CA SER A 339 10.24 -2.59 10.11
C SER A 339 11.56 -3.02 9.48
N SER A 340 12.33 -2.06 9.01
CA SER A 340 13.68 -2.35 8.52
C SER A 340 14.54 -2.88 9.68
N TRP A 341 15.64 -3.55 9.32
CA TRP A 341 16.68 -4.20 10.15
C TRP A 341 17.19 -3.39 11.37
N GLN A 342 16.73 -2.15 11.56
CA GLN A 342 17.29 -1.13 12.44
C GLN A 342 16.42 -0.70 13.62
N LEU A 343 15.22 -1.27 13.77
CA LEU A 343 14.49 -1.15 15.04
C LEU A 343 15.13 -1.97 16.18
N CYS A 344 16.22 -2.72 15.92
CA CYS A 344 16.85 -3.57 16.94
C CYS A 344 17.73 -2.82 17.95
N ASP A 345 18.07 -1.54 17.72
CA ASP A 345 18.93 -0.77 18.62
C ASP A 345 18.26 0.55 19.06
N VAL A 346 17.06 0.42 19.60
CA VAL A 346 16.32 1.53 20.22
C VAL A 346 17.14 2.18 21.33
N GLU A 347 17.92 1.41 22.09
CA GLU A 347 18.80 1.93 23.15
C GLU A 347 19.85 2.89 22.59
N ASN A 348 20.53 2.55 21.49
CA ASN A 348 21.47 3.46 20.85
C ASN A 348 20.78 4.68 20.23
N TYR A 349 19.57 4.53 19.66
CA TYR A 349 18.82 5.68 19.15
C TYR A 349 18.44 6.66 20.27
N LEU A 350 17.91 6.16 21.39
CA LEU A 350 17.61 6.97 22.57
C LEU A 350 18.85 7.66 23.13
N LYS A 351 19.99 6.96 23.15
CA LYS A 351 21.27 7.54 23.55
C LYS A 351 21.70 8.68 22.60
N LEU A 352 21.52 8.53 21.28
CA LEU A 352 21.81 9.60 20.33
C LEU A 352 20.92 10.83 20.54
N GLN A 353 19.64 10.62 20.89
CA GLN A 353 18.73 11.71 21.25
C GLN A 353 19.23 12.49 22.47
N ASP A 354 19.65 11.77 23.51
CA ASP A 354 20.20 12.38 24.74
C ASP A 354 21.53 13.11 24.48
N GLU A 355 22.38 12.56 23.61
CA GLU A 355 23.69 13.14 23.27
C GLU A 355 23.58 14.37 22.34
N GLN A 356 22.50 14.51 21.57
CA GLN A 356 22.33 15.56 20.56
C GLN A 356 20.98 16.28 20.65
N PRO A 357 20.64 16.92 21.77
CA PRO A 357 19.32 17.48 21.99
C PRO A 357 18.95 18.57 20.96
N ASP A 358 19.91 19.37 20.51
CA ASP A 358 19.68 20.40 19.49
C ASP A 358 19.29 19.80 18.12
N THR A 359 19.75 18.59 17.82
CA THR A 359 19.39 17.88 16.58
C THR A 359 18.00 17.27 16.68
N TYR A 360 17.69 16.65 17.81
CA TYR A 360 16.48 15.81 17.95
C TYR A 360 15.25 16.56 18.44
N TYR A 361 15.40 17.65 19.19
CA TYR A 361 14.29 18.40 19.80
C TYR A 361 14.06 19.79 19.20
N LEU A 362 14.94 20.29 18.34
CA LEU A 362 14.79 21.60 17.70
C LEU A 362 14.57 21.50 16.17
N PRO A 363 13.70 22.36 15.61
CA PRO A 363 12.84 23.31 16.30
C PRO A 363 11.70 22.60 17.06
N GLU A 364 11.29 23.15 18.20
CA GLU A 364 10.19 22.61 19.03
C GLU A 364 8.87 22.50 18.24
N ARG A 365 8.68 23.39 17.25
CA ARG A 365 7.53 23.37 16.34
C ARG A 365 8.01 23.47 14.90
N PRO A 366 7.28 22.87 13.93
CA PRO A 366 7.61 23.03 12.52
C PRO A 366 7.71 24.50 12.12
N VAL A 367 8.80 24.88 11.46
CA VAL A 367 9.03 26.22 10.93
C VAL A 367 9.12 26.16 9.41
N ARG A 368 8.49 27.12 8.72
CA ARG A 368 8.54 27.16 7.25
C ARG A 368 9.99 27.28 6.81
N TRP A 369 10.43 26.31 6.02
CA TRP A 369 11.75 26.28 5.45
C TRP A 369 11.76 27.16 4.20
N THR A 370 12.22 28.39 4.38
CA THR A 370 12.62 29.24 3.25
C THR A 370 14.10 29.02 3.09
N THR A 371 14.55 28.49 1.96
CA THR A 371 15.97 28.45 1.57
C THR A 371 16.57 29.86 1.71
N LYS A 372 17.10 30.17 2.89
CA LYS A 372 17.80 31.41 3.23
C LYS A 372 19.02 31.04 4.03
N SER A 373 20.02 30.55 3.31
CA SER A 373 21.36 31.16 3.22
C SER A 373 22.23 30.31 2.31
#